data_AF-A0A8T3ZE67-F1
#
_entry.id   AF-A0A8T3ZE67-F1
#
_cell.length_a   1.000
_cell.length_b   1.000
_cell.length_c   1.000
_cell.angle_alpha   90.00
_cell.angle_beta   90.00
_cell.angle_gamma   90.00
#
_symmetry.space_group_name_H-M   'P 1'
#
loop_
_entity.id
_entity.type
_entity.pdbx_description
1 polymer ?
#
loop_
_entity_poly.entity_id
_entity_poly.type
_entity_poly.pdbx_seq_one_letter_code
_entity_poly.pdbx_strand_id
1 'polypeptide(L)'
;MGLVNKSAMYVAIVGGILLLVAGLTGAAAWAQIRDAVAHYITSDPLVMDIFGWLIIVASFGGFAVILGGLLIGYEHEWGGKFLIMLGAGMGLIGFIIAFATWYLNGMTVMFTIGGSIIGLVGIILSIIARQMAY
;
A
#
# COMPACT_ATOMS: atom_id res chain seq x y z
N MET A 1 17.82 22.17 1.71
CA MET A 1 17.76 20.81 2.29
C MET A 1 18.31 20.73 3.72
N GLY A 2 17.42 20.85 4.71
CA GLY A 2 17.73 20.43 6.09
C GLY A 2 17.99 18.91 6.16
N LEU A 3 18.84 18.48 7.09
CA LEU A 3 19.19 17.06 7.30
C LEU A 3 17.95 16.16 7.46
N VAL A 4 16.86 16.72 8.02
CA VAL A 4 15.59 16.06 8.30
C VAL A 4 14.83 15.65 7.01
N ASN A 5 14.82 16.50 5.99
CA ASN A 5 14.14 16.19 4.71
C ASN A 5 14.87 15.11 3.91
N LYS A 6 16.21 15.06 4.01
CA LYS A 6 16.98 13.96 3.42
C LYS A 6 16.69 12.63 4.11
N SER A 7 16.65 12.59 5.44
CA SER A 7 16.29 11.36 6.16
C SER A 7 14.85 10.91 5.86
N ALA A 8 13.88 11.82 5.79
CA ALA A 8 12.50 11.48 5.44
C ALA A 8 12.39 10.85 4.05
N MET A 9 13.15 11.38 3.07
CA MET A 9 13.22 10.82 1.72
C MET A 9 13.74 9.37 1.72
N TYR A 10 14.86 9.09 2.40
CA TYR A 10 15.40 7.73 2.45
C TYR A 10 14.45 6.74 3.15
N VAL A 11 13.82 7.16 4.25
CA VAL A 11 12.86 6.33 4.99
C VAL A 11 11.63 6.02 4.15
N ALA A 12 11.11 6.99 3.37
CA ALA A 12 10.01 6.78 2.45
C ALA A 12 10.37 5.83 1.29
N ILE A 13 11.57 5.96 0.72
CA ILE A 13 12.04 5.06 -0.36
C ILE A 13 12.16 3.64 0.16
N VAL A 14 12.79 3.44 1.33
CA VAL A 14 12.91 2.12 1.95
C VAL A 14 11.53 1.55 2.29
N GLY A 15 10.63 2.36 2.87
CA GLY A 15 9.26 1.97 3.16
C GLY A 15 8.46 1.57 1.91
N GLY A 16 8.60 2.32 0.82
CA GLY A 16 7.96 2.03 -0.46
C GLY A 16 8.49 0.76 -1.13
N ILE A 17 9.81 0.51 -1.07
CA ILE A 17 10.41 -0.74 -1.56
C ILE A 17 9.91 -1.93 -0.74
N LEU A 18 9.86 -1.80 0.59
CA LEU A 18 9.34 -2.84 1.47
C LEU A 18 7.86 -3.14 1.18
N LEU A 19 7.05 -2.12 0.89
CA LEU A 19 5.65 -2.27 0.46
C LEU A 19 5.54 -3.02 -0.88
N LEU A 20 6.39 -2.72 -1.86
CA LEU A 20 6.42 -3.43 -3.14
C LEU A 20 6.85 -4.89 -2.97
N VAL A 21 7.92 -5.14 -2.22
CA VAL A 21 8.46 -6.49 -1.96
C VAL A 21 7.47 -7.33 -1.16
N ALA A 22 6.77 -6.74 -0.20
CA ALA A 22 5.75 -7.40 0.58
C ALA A 22 4.49 -7.75 -0.22
N GLY A 23 4.32 -7.18 -1.41
CA GLY A 23 3.08 -7.31 -2.18
C GLY A 23 1.86 -6.69 -1.48
N LEU A 24 2.06 -5.98 -0.36
CA LEU A 24 1.06 -5.21 0.38
C LEU A 24 0.76 -3.92 -0.38
N THR A 25 0.30 -4.10 -1.61
CA THR A 25 -0.25 -3.07 -2.47
C THR A 25 -1.77 -3.09 -2.33
N GLY A 26 -2.44 -1.99 -2.66
CA GLY A 26 -3.90 -1.95 -2.63
C GLY A 26 -4.53 -3.03 -3.55
N ALA A 27 -3.77 -3.57 -4.50
CA ALA A 27 -4.18 -4.64 -5.41
C ALA A 27 -4.71 -5.88 -4.68
N ALA A 28 -4.06 -6.32 -3.60
CA ALA A 28 -4.51 -7.48 -2.83
C ALA A 28 -5.88 -7.23 -2.17
N ALA A 29 -6.06 -6.03 -1.61
CA ALA A 29 -7.35 -5.58 -1.07
C ALA A 29 -8.44 -5.58 -2.14
N TRP A 30 -8.16 -4.97 -3.30
CA TRP A 30 -9.10 -4.89 -4.40
C TRP A 30 -9.41 -6.25 -5.04
N ALA A 31 -8.45 -7.17 -5.06
CA ALA A 31 -8.67 -8.55 -5.50
C ALA A 31 -9.64 -9.28 -4.55
N GLN A 32 -9.45 -9.15 -3.24
CA GLN A 32 -10.37 -9.74 -2.26
C GLN A 32 -11.77 -9.12 -2.33
N ILE A 33 -11.87 -7.80 -2.56
CA ILE A 33 -13.16 -7.13 -2.77
C ILE A 33 -13.80 -7.63 -4.07
N ARG A 34 -13.03 -7.77 -5.16
CA ARG A 34 -13.52 -8.33 -6.43
C ARG A 34 -14.09 -9.73 -6.21
N ASP A 35 -13.39 -10.59 -5.50
CA ASP A 35 -13.84 -11.96 -5.21
C ASP A 35 -15.11 -11.96 -4.35
N ALA A 36 -15.21 -11.07 -3.36
CA ALA A 36 -16.43 -10.91 -2.58
C ALA A 36 -17.61 -10.42 -3.44
N VAL A 37 -17.40 -9.43 -4.32
CA VAL A 37 -18.42 -8.93 -5.24
C VAL A 37 -18.85 -10.03 -6.22
N ALA A 38 -17.89 -10.80 -6.74
CA ALA A 38 -18.13 -11.95 -7.62
C ALA A 38 -19.07 -12.98 -6.99
N HIS A 39 -18.84 -13.25 -5.70
CA HIS A 39 -19.52 -14.31 -4.97
C HIS A 39 -20.89 -13.89 -4.44
N TYR A 40 -21.02 -12.64 -3.95
CA TYR A 40 -22.22 -12.18 -3.25
C TYR A 40 -23.13 -11.25 -4.05
N ILE A 41 -22.63 -10.59 -5.10
CA ILE A 41 -23.37 -9.54 -5.83
C ILE A 41 -23.58 -9.93 -7.28
N THR A 42 -22.50 -10.05 -8.06
CA THR A 42 -22.58 -10.29 -9.50
C THR A 42 -21.26 -10.80 -10.07
N SER A 43 -21.35 -11.72 -11.03
CA SER A 43 -20.22 -12.24 -11.81
C SER A 43 -20.22 -11.68 -13.25
N ASP A 44 -20.88 -10.54 -13.49
CA ASP A 44 -20.89 -9.88 -14.79
C ASP A 44 -19.46 -9.53 -15.26
N PRO A 45 -19.08 -9.93 -16.49
CA PRO A 45 -17.75 -9.67 -17.05
C PRO A 45 -17.36 -8.18 -17.02
N LEU A 46 -18.29 -7.26 -17.26
CA LEU A 46 -18.01 -5.83 -17.27
C LEU A 46 -17.61 -5.30 -15.90
N VAL A 47 -18.28 -5.78 -14.85
CA VAL A 47 -17.95 -5.41 -13.46
C VAL A 47 -16.59 -5.97 -13.09
N MET A 48 -16.30 -7.21 -13.50
CA MET A 48 -14.99 -7.83 -13.26
C MET A 48 -13.83 -7.12 -13.95
N ASP A 49 -14.02 -6.66 -15.18
CA ASP A 49 -13.01 -5.90 -15.92
C ASP A 49 -12.70 -4.56 -15.26
N ILE A 50 -13.72 -3.86 -14.74
CA ILE A 50 -13.53 -2.62 -13.97
C ILE A 50 -12.65 -2.88 -12.74
N PHE A 51 -12.93 -3.95 -11.99
CA PHE A 51 -12.07 -4.34 -10.86
C PHE A 51 -10.65 -4.69 -11.30
N GLY A 52 -10.48 -5.32 -12.47
CA GLY A 52 -9.16 -5.57 -13.06
C GLY A 52 -8.35 -4.27 -13.23
N TRP A 53 -8.96 -3.23 -13.79
CA TRP A 53 -8.34 -1.91 -13.93
C TRP A 53 -8.03 -1.26 -12.58
N LEU A 54 -8.94 -1.35 -11.60
CA LEU A 54 -8.68 -0.83 -10.25
C LEU A 54 -7.51 -1.54 -9.55
N ILE A 55 -7.39 -2.87 -9.71
CA ILE A 55 -6.30 -3.67 -9.14
C ILE A 55 -4.95 -3.25 -9.75
N ILE A 56 -4.91 -3.00 -11.06
CA ILE A 56 -3.71 -2.50 -11.74
C ILE A 56 -3.30 -1.15 -11.16
N VAL A 57 -4.23 -0.19 -11.07
CA VAL A 57 -3.95 1.14 -10.50
C VAL A 57 -3.49 1.02 -9.03
N ALA A 58 -4.13 0.15 -8.25
CA ALA A 58 -3.80 -0.05 -6.84
C ALA A 58 -2.45 -0.75 -6.61
N SER A 59 -1.92 -1.44 -7.63
CA SER A 59 -0.57 -2.03 -7.61
C SER A 59 0.52 -0.95 -7.58
N PHE A 60 0.22 0.26 -8.06
CA PHE A 60 1.15 1.39 -8.03
C PHE A 60 1.30 2.05 -6.65
N GLY A 61 0.63 1.55 -5.60
CA GLY A 61 0.68 2.15 -4.26
C GLY A 61 2.11 2.29 -3.69
N GLY A 62 2.95 1.27 -3.87
CA GLY A 62 4.36 1.35 -3.43
C GLY A 62 5.18 2.39 -4.21
N PHE A 63 4.92 2.53 -5.51
CA PHE A 63 5.51 3.60 -6.32
C PHE A 63 5.04 4.99 -5.88
N ALA A 64 3.78 5.13 -5.46
CA ALA A 64 3.27 6.38 -4.91
C ALA A 64 4.01 6.78 -3.64
N VAL A 65 4.35 5.83 -2.76
CA VAL A 65 5.17 6.11 -1.57
C VAL A 65 6.58 6.57 -1.94
N ILE A 66 7.23 5.91 -2.91
CA ILE A 66 8.57 6.27 -3.38
C ILE A 66 8.57 7.69 -4.00
N LEU A 67 7.62 7.96 -4.89
CA LEU A 67 7.45 9.27 -5.52
C LEU A 67 7.13 10.36 -4.49
N GLY A 68 6.30 10.04 -3.49
CA GLY A 68 5.99 10.97 -2.40
C GLY A 68 7.20 11.29 -1.53
N GLY A 69 8.05 10.31 -1.24
CA GLY A 69 9.34 10.50 -0.57
C GLY A 69 10.30 11.39 -1.36
N LEU A 70 10.36 11.17 -2.68
CA LEU A 70 11.20 11.96 -3.59
C LEU A 70 10.72 13.43 -3.65
N LEU A 71 9.41 13.67 -3.68
CA LEU A 71 8.81 15.02 -3.62
C LEU A 71 9.16 15.77 -2.33
N ILE A 72 9.16 15.08 -1.18
CA ILE A 72 9.61 15.66 0.10
C ILE A 72 11.07 16.09 0.02
N GLY A 73 11.91 15.30 -0.67
CA GLY A 73 13.29 15.67 -0.96
C GLY A 73 13.39 16.99 -1.73
N TYR A 74 12.53 17.20 -2.74
CA TYR A 74 12.50 18.42 -3.56
C TYR A 74 11.72 19.60 -2.92
N GLU A 75 11.61 19.62 -1.59
CA GLU A 75 10.94 20.71 -0.84
C GLU A 75 9.44 20.86 -1.17
N HIS A 76 8.81 19.87 -1.81
CA HIS A 76 7.37 19.79 -2.05
C HIS A 76 6.68 18.91 -1.01
N GLU A 77 6.60 19.42 0.22
CA GLU A 77 6.15 18.64 1.36
C GLU A 77 4.68 18.22 1.28
N TRP A 78 3.80 19.13 0.85
CA TRP A 78 2.36 18.88 0.87
C TRP A 78 1.97 17.78 -0.13
N GLY A 79 2.52 17.85 -1.35
CA GLY A 79 2.31 16.85 -2.39
C GLY A 79 2.93 15.50 -2.03
N GLY A 80 4.14 15.50 -1.46
CA GLY A 80 4.81 14.27 -1.05
C GLY A 80 4.10 13.56 0.12
N LYS A 81 3.65 14.32 1.13
CA LYS A 81 2.85 13.81 2.25
C LYS A 81 1.54 13.17 1.77
N PHE A 82 0.87 13.78 0.78
CA PHE A 82 -0.37 13.25 0.22
C PHE A 82 -0.15 11.93 -0.54
N LEU A 83 0.89 11.84 -1.36
CA LEU A 83 1.24 10.60 -2.09
C LEU A 83 1.60 9.45 -1.13
N ILE A 84 2.41 9.73 -0.11
CA ILE A 84 2.75 8.73 0.91
C ILE A 84 1.49 8.26 1.65
N MET A 85 0.57 9.18 1.98
CA MET A 85 -0.68 8.83 2.66
C MET A 85 -1.59 7.96 1.77
N LEU A 86 -1.68 8.25 0.47
CA LEU A 86 -2.41 7.41 -0.49
C LEU A 86 -1.80 6.01 -0.59
N GLY A 87 -0.47 5.91 -0.79
CA GLY A 87 0.20 4.63 -0.93
C GLY A 87 0.18 3.79 0.35
N ALA A 88 0.54 4.38 1.49
CA ALA A 88 0.58 3.70 2.78
C ALA A 88 -0.83 3.41 3.33
N GLY A 89 -1.80 4.31 3.10
CA GLY A 89 -3.19 4.13 3.52
C GLY A 89 -3.85 2.95 2.80
N MET A 90 -3.63 2.82 1.49
CA MET A 90 -4.12 1.67 0.71
C MET A 90 -3.43 0.36 1.13
N GLY A 91 -2.12 0.41 1.46
CA GLY A 91 -1.39 -0.73 2.01
C GLY A 91 -1.92 -1.18 3.38
N LEU A 92 -2.27 -0.22 4.25
CA LEU A 92 -2.84 -0.49 5.58
C LEU A 92 -4.25 -1.10 5.47
N ILE A 93 -5.10 -0.58 4.57
CA ILE A 93 -6.40 -1.18 4.28
C ILE A 93 -6.22 -2.61 3.75
N GLY A 94 -5.28 -2.82 2.82
CA GLY A 94 -4.91 -4.15 2.33
C GLY A 94 -4.52 -5.10 3.45
N PHE A 95 -3.71 -4.62 4.41
CA PHE A 95 -3.33 -5.41 5.57
C PHE A 95 -4.53 -5.78 6.46
N ILE A 96 -5.45 -4.85 6.71
CA ILE A 96 -6.65 -5.11 7.53
C ILE A 96 -7.54 -6.16 6.88
N ILE A 97 -7.79 -6.06 5.57
CA ILE A 97 -8.67 -7.02 4.87
C ILE A 97 -7.98 -8.40 4.80
N ALA A 98 -6.67 -8.46 4.57
CA ALA A 98 -5.91 -9.70 4.61
C ALA A 98 -5.94 -10.36 6.02
N PHE A 99 -5.88 -9.56 7.08
CA PHE A 99 -6.01 -10.05 8.46
C PHE A 99 -7.43 -10.55 8.77
N ALA A 100 -8.46 -9.82 8.32
CA ALA A 100 -9.86 -10.21 8.51
C ALA A 100 -10.18 -11.52 7.75
N THR A 101 -9.70 -11.66 6.51
CA THR A 101 -9.86 -12.89 5.72
C THR A 101 -9.10 -14.06 6.33
N TRP A 102 -7.92 -13.84 6.92
CA TRP A 102 -7.19 -14.86 7.69
C TRP A 102 -8.00 -15.35 8.90
N TYR A 103 -8.58 -14.43 9.67
CA TYR A 103 -9.39 -14.76 10.85
C TYR A 103 -10.64 -15.57 10.49
N LEU A 104 -11.28 -15.26 9.36
CA LEU A 104 -12.54 -15.87 8.94
C LEU A 104 -12.39 -17.21 8.19
N ASN A 105 -11.38 -17.35 7.33
CA ASN A 105 -11.28 -18.51 6.42
C ASN A 105 -10.25 -19.57 6.85
N GLY A 106 -9.39 -19.27 7.83
CA GLY A 106 -8.38 -20.20 8.36
C GLY A 106 -7.33 -20.62 7.31
N MET A 107 -6.10 -20.12 7.45
CA MET A 107 -4.85 -20.58 6.79
C MET A 107 -4.88 -20.92 5.28
N THR A 108 -5.88 -20.50 4.52
CA THR A 108 -6.01 -20.75 3.08
C THR A 108 -5.59 -19.55 2.23
N VAL A 109 -5.69 -18.34 2.78
CA VAL A 109 -5.03 -17.17 2.20
C VAL A 109 -3.57 -17.28 2.59
N MET A 110 -2.72 -17.55 1.61
CA MET A 110 -1.27 -17.75 1.75
C MET A 110 -0.61 -16.44 2.20
N PHE A 111 -0.85 -16.08 3.47
CA PHE A 111 -0.15 -15.06 4.22
C PHE A 111 1.23 -15.66 4.47
N THR A 112 2.15 -15.50 3.52
CA THR A 112 3.56 -15.82 3.78
C THR A 112 3.95 -14.92 4.95
N ILE A 113 4.08 -15.51 6.15
CA ILE A 113 4.27 -14.80 7.42
C ILE A 113 5.42 -13.78 7.32
N GLY A 114 6.41 -14.03 6.44
CA GLY A 114 7.47 -13.07 6.10
C GLY A 114 7.03 -11.84 5.31
N GLY A 115 6.17 -11.97 4.29
CA GLY A 115 5.71 -10.83 3.48
C GLY A 115 4.86 -9.84 4.27
N SER A 116 4.06 -10.34 5.20
CA SER A 116 3.15 -9.53 6.02
C SER A 116 3.88 -8.68 7.06
N ILE A 117 4.97 -9.19 7.64
CA ILE A 117 5.80 -8.42 8.58
C ILE A 117 6.60 -7.36 7.82
N ILE A 118 7.16 -7.71 6.66
CA ILE A 118 7.93 -6.78 5.82
C ILE A 118 7.06 -5.61 5.37
N GLY A 119 5.80 -5.86 4.97
CA GLY A 119 4.92 -4.77 4.57
C GLY A 119 4.37 -3.96 5.75
N LEU A 120 4.17 -4.56 6.93
CA LEU A 120 3.88 -3.79 8.15
C LEU A 120 5.01 -2.82 8.49
N VAL A 121 6.26 -3.30 8.42
CA VAL A 121 7.45 -2.45 8.60
C VAL A 121 7.51 -1.36 7.53
N GLY A 122 7.18 -1.68 6.28
CA GLY A 122 7.05 -0.71 5.18
C GLY A 122 5.98 0.37 5.42
N ILE A 123 4.81 0.00 5.94
CA ILE A 123 3.73 0.93 6.31
C ILE A 123 4.20 1.84 7.45
N ILE A 124 4.80 1.27 8.50
CA ILE A 124 5.29 2.03 9.66
C ILE A 124 6.36 3.03 9.23
N LEU A 125 7.34 2.60 8.42
CA LEU A 125 8.37 3.49 7.87
C LEU A 125 7.77 4.61 7.02
N SER A 126 6.75 4.31 6.22
CA SER A 126 6.06 5.32 5.40
C SER A 126 5.34 6.37 6.27
N ILE A 127 4.72 5.95 7.37
CA ILE A 127 4.07 6.86 8.33
C ILE A 127 5.12 7.72 9.06
N ILE A 128 6.24 7.12 9.48
CA ILE A 128 7.34 7.85 10.12
C ILE A 128 7.94 8.88 9.15
N ALA A 129 8.16 8.50 7.88
CA ALA A 129 8.67 9.42 6.86
C ALA A 129 7.75 10.65 6.68
N ARG A 130 6.43 10.44 6.72
CA ARG A 130 5.45 11.53 6.70
C ARG A 130 5.56 12.45 7.92
N GLN A 131 5.78 11.89 9.11
CA GLN A 131 5.90 12.67 10.35
C GLN A 131 7.23 13.42 10.45
N MET A 132 8.29 12.90 9.82
CA MET A 132 9.60 13.56 9.78
C MET A 132 9.67 14.74 8.81
N ALA A 133 8.87 14.75 7.75
CA ALA A 133 8.79 15.90 6.87
C ALA A 133 8.05 17.05 7.58
N TYR A 134 8.76 18.15 7.87
CA TYR A 134 8.24 19.33 8.60
C TYR A 134 8.68 20.63 7.95
#